data_AF-A0A4Q2D9I0-F1
#
_entry.id   AF-A0A4Q2D9I0-F1
#
_cell.length_a   1.000
_cell.length_b   1.000
_cell.length_c   1.000
_cell.angle_alpha   90.00
_cell.angle_beta   90.00
_cell.angle_gamma   90.00
#
_symmetry.space_group_name_H-M   'P 1'
#
loop_
_entity.id
_entity.type
_entity.pdbx_description
1 polymer ?
#
loop_
_entity_poly.entity_id
_entity_poly.type
_entity_poly.pdbx_seq_one_letter_code
_entity_poly.pdbx_strand_id
1 'polypeptide(L)'
;MDWMMDHDGPKRLLCMTGAAGSGKSALQQTTAERCLKKGILGSTFFFSASDPTRNTVKQVIPTIAYQLGRTNDVLKHWIGSAVGDNPLIFDKSLRTQIITLIAEPSQRCKGMGVDLTTLPYAILIDGLDECLGEDRQAELLAAVKECLLLDGLPFRVFIASRPEWAIRTALEPGGYLCKAAYHIQLSDQYNASADLRRYLRRRFEDIGLCIGDSEWFSQGDIETLGQAASGQFIYLATAYKYISERQASPAERLKIVLTWTPREGQAIRPFETLDRLYTNVLLAAKNAYEAVDSHHERDFLLLLRVYHAGVTGLRLKCRKTTIT
;
A
#
# COMPACT_ATOMS: atom_id res chain seq x y z
N MET A 1 -2.35 -1.63 17.22
CA MET A 1 -1.31 -2.46 17.85
C MET A 1 -1.93 -3.44 18.84
N ASP A 2 -2.82 -2.98 19.70
CA ASP A 2 -3.45 -3.83 20.73
C ASP A 2 -4.08 -5.10 20.14
N TRP A 3 -4.86 -4.97 19.06
CA TRP A 3 -5.39 -6.14 18.33
C TRP A 3 -4.32 -7.13 17.83
N MET A 4 -3.16 -6.62 17.39
CA MET A 4 -2.07 -7.48 16.91
C MET A 4 -1.38 -8.19 18.06
N MET A 5 -1.31 -7.56 19.23
CA MET A 5 -0.64 -8.11 20.43
C MET A 5 -1.54 -8.99 21.29
N ASP A 6 -2.85 -8.89 21.12
CA ASP A 6 -3.87 -9.64 21.87
C ASP A 6 -3.86 -11.11 21.46
N HIS A 7 -2.95 -11.93 21.98
CA HIS A 7 -2.75 -13.31 21.52
C HIS A 7 -4.04 -14.16 21.58
N ASP A 8 -4.86 -13.95 22.61
CA ASP A 8 -6.06 -14.72 22.92
C ASP A 8 -7.35 -14.18 22.26
N GLY A 9 -7.26 -13.04 21.58
CA GLY A 9 -8.41 -12.42 20.93
C GLY A 9 -9.06 -13.36 19.89
N PRO A 10 -10.40 -13.53 19.90
CA PRO A 10 -11.09 -14.53 19.08
C PRO A 10 -11.01 -14.23 17.57
N LYS A 11 -10.82 -12.96 17.20
CA LYS A 11 -10.69 -12.54 15.80
C LYS A 11 -9.22 -12.41 15.43
N ARG A 12 -8.70 -13.41 14.73
CA ARG A 12 -7.31 -13.47 14.22
C ARG A 12 -7.10 -12.89 12.82
N LEU A 13 -8.18 -12.42 12.18
CA LEU A 13 -8.13 -11.66 10.93
C LEU A 13 -8.58 -10.22 11.17
N LEU A 14 -7.76 -9.26 10.76
CA LEU A 14 -8.13 -7.86 10.66
C LEU A 14 -8.15 -7.48 9.19
N CYS A 15 -9.27 -6.90 8.75
CA CYS A 15 -9.38 -6.33 7.41
C CYS A 15 -9.57 -4.83 7.52
N MET A 16 -8.70 -4.06 6.87
CA MET A 16 -8.81 -2.61 6.79
C MET A 16 -9.16 -2.19 5.37
N THR A 17 -10.32 -1.57 5.19
CA THR A 17 -10.77 -1.09 3.88
C THR A 17 -10.85 0.42 3.82
N GLY A 18 -10.62 1.00 2.65
CA GLY A 18 -10.77 2.44 2.42
C GLY A 18 -10.34 2.86 1.02
N ALA A 19 -10.65 4.08 0.64
CA ALA A 19 -10.33 4.63 -0.68
C ALA A 19 -8.81 4.72 -0.96
N ALA A 20 -8.45 4.93 -2.23
CA ALA A 20 -7.06 5.23 -2.60
C ALA A 20 -6.55 6.46 -1.83
N GLY A 21 -5.32 6.42 -1.33
CA GLY A 21 -4.75 7.56 -0.61
C GLY A 21 -5.34 7.81 0.79
N SER A 22 -6.16 6.89 1.35
CA SER A 22 -6.67 7.00 2.72
C SER A 22 -5.66 6.65 3.83
N GLY A 23 -4.41 6.32 3.47
CA GLY A 23 -3.36 6.02 4.43
C GLY A 23 -3.26 4.55 4.88
N LYS A 24 -4.00 3.62 4.26
CA LYS A 24 -3.94 2.18 4.54
C LYS A 24 -2.51 1.62 4.59
N SER A 25 -1.77 1.76 3.49
CA SER A 25 -0.38 1.27 3.39
C SER A 25 0.55 1.92 4.41
N ALA A 26 0.32 3.20 4.74
CA ALA A 26 1.12 3.89 5.76
C ALA A 26 0.86 3.33 7.17
N LEU A 27 -0.41 3.06 7.52
CA LEU A 27 -0.78 2.41 8.77
C LEU A 27 -0.24 0.99 8.85
N GLN A 28 -0.30 0.25 7.75
CA GLN A 28 0.19 -1.11 7.64
C GLN A 28 1.72 -1.18 7.78
N GLN A 29 2.44 -0.30 7.07
CA GLN A 29 3.90 -0.13 7.19
C GLN A 29 4.31 0.19 8.62
N THR A 30 3.65 1.18 9.25
CA THR A 30 3.91 1.55 10.64
C THR A 30 3.65 0.38 11.59
N THR A 31 2.60 -0.42 11.33
CA THR A 31 2.28 -1.61 12.12
C THR A 31 3.35 -2.68 11.95
N ALA A 32 3.80 -2.96 10.72
CA ALA A 32 4.87 -3.90 10.44
C ALA A 32 6.18 -3.52 11.16
N GLU A 33 6.58 -2.25 11.12
CA GLU A 33 7.75 -1.74 11.82
C GLU A 33 7.65 -1.91 13.34
N ARG A 34 6.46 -1.67 13.91
CA ARG A 34 6.21 -1.89 15.34
C ARG A 34 6.23 -3.37 15.69
N CYS A 35 5.67 -4.24 14.85
CA CYS A 35 5.74 -5.70 15.01
C CYS A 35 7.19 -6.19 14.96
N LEU A 36 8.00 -5.66 14.04
CA LEU A 36 9.42 -6.00 13.92
C LEU A 36 10.17 -5.61 15.19
N LYS A 37 9.99 -4.38 15.68
CA LYS A 37 10.61 -3.90 16.93
C LYS A 37 10.20 -4.73 18.16
N LYS A 38 9.01 -5.32 18.14
CA LYS A 38 8.51 -6.20 19.21
C LYS A 38 8.87 -7.67 19.02
N GLY A 39 9.55 -8.04 17.92
CA GLY A 39 9.92 -9.42 17.62
C GLY A 39 8.76 -10.32 17.19
N ILE A 40 7.57 -9.77 16.90
CA ILE A 40 6.38 -10.55 16.54
C ILE A 40 6.09 -10.59 15.03
N LEU A 41 6.88 -9.88 14.22
CA LEU A 41 6.69 -9.82 12.77
C LEU A 41 7.07 -11.15 12.11
N GLY A 42 6.07 -11.91 11.68
CA GLY A 42 6.24 -13.15 10.93
C GLY A 42 6.49 -12.90 9.45
N SER A 43 5.61 -12.12 8.82
CA SER A 43 5.74 -11.83 7.39
C SER A 43 5.04 -10.55 6.97
N THR A 44 5.56 -9.94 5.91
CA THR A 44 4.88 -8.91 5.12
C THR A 44 4.85 -9.28 3.64
N PHE A 45 3.71 -8.99 3.01
CA PHE A 45 3.55 -8.99 1.56
C PHE A 45 2.83 -7.71 1.16
N PHE A 46 3.42 -6.94 0.25
CA PHE A 46 2.81 -5.72 -0.27
C PHE A 46 2.53 -5.98 -1.73
N PHE A 47 1.29 -5.90 -2.18
CA PHE A 47 0.99 -5.92 -3.60
C PHE A 47 1.50 -4.63 -4.26
N SER A 48 1.66 -4.69 -5.58
CA SER A 48 1.98 -3.51 -6.37
C SER A 48 1.47 -3.71 -7.80
N ALA A 49 0.48 -2.92 -8.21
CA ALA A 49 -0.14 -3.05 -9.54
C ALA A 49 0.87 -2.85 -10.68
N SER A 50 1.90 -2.04 -10.46
CA SER A 50 2.97 -1.75 -11.41
C SER A 50 4.09 -2.79 -11.46
N ASP A 51 4.12 -3.74 -10.52
CA ASP A 51 5.13 -4.80 -10.47
C ASP A 51 4.48 -6.15 -10.86
N PRO A 52 4.79 -6.71 -12.06
CA PRO A 52 4.25 -7.99 -12.51
C PRO A 52 4.53 -9.18 -11.59
N THR A 53 5.51 -9.07 -10.70
CA THR A 53 5.83 -10.11 -9.72
C THR A 53 4.99 -9.99 -8.44
N ARG A 54 4.40 -8.81 -8.20
CA ARG A 54 3.66 -8.45 -6.99
C ARG A 54 2.22 -8.00 -7.26
N ASN A 55 1.72 -8.12 -8.49
CA ASN A 55 0.31 -7.92 -8.84
C ASN A 55 -0.45 -9.26 -8.98
N THR A 56 0.09 -10.34 -8.43
CA THR A 56 -0.49 -11.69 -8.51
C THR A 56 -0.39 -12.42 -7.17
N VAL A 57 -1.38 -13.29 -6.89
CA VAL A 57 -1.38 -14.13 -5.69
C VAL A 57 -0.29 -15.20 -5.69
N LYS A 58 0.32 -15.51 -6.86
CA LYS A 58 1.29 -16.61 -7.01
C LYS A 58 2.47 -16.51 -6.03
N GLN A 59 2.91 -15.29 -5.71
CA GLN A 59 4.06 -15.06 -4.85
C GLN A 59 3.71 -14.88 -3.37
N VAL A 60 2.43 -14.80 -3.01
CA VAL A 60 2.01 -14.48 -1.63
C VAL A 60 2.45 -15.56 -0.65
N ILE A 61 2.00 -16.80 -0.85
CA ILE A 61 2.29 -17.91 0.07
C ILE A 61 3.78 -18.29 0.08
N PRO A 62 4.47 -18.37 -1.07
CA PRO A 62 5.91 -18.65 -1.07
C PRO A 62 6.71 -17.59 -0.30
N THR A 63 6.34 -16.31 -0.45
CA THR A 63 6.98 -15.21 0.30
C THR A 63 6.72 -15.32 1.80
N ILE A 64 5.49 -15.61 2.20
CA ILE A 64 5.14 -15.79 3.62
C ILE A 64 5.92 -16.96 4.21
N ALA A 65 5.92 -18.12 3.56
CA ALA A 65 6.64 -19.30 4.02
C ALA A 65 8.15 -19.03 4.14
N TYR A 66 8.75 -18.38 3.14
CA TYR A 66 10.17 -18.01 3.19
C TYR A 66 10.49 -17.08 4.37
N GLN A 67 9.68 -16.03 4.57
CA GLN A 67 9.92 -15.07 5.66
C GLN A 67 9.73 -15.68 7.04
N LEU A 68 8.71 -16.54 7.22
CA LEU A 68 8.51 -17.31 8.45
C LEU A 68 9.67 -18.28 8.71
N GLY A 69 10.13 -19.00 7.69
CA GLY A 69 11.30 -19.88 7.82
C GLY A 69 12.57 -19.12 8.17
N ARG A 70 12.74 -17.88 7.69
CA ARG A 70 13.93 -17.07 8.00
C ARG A 70 14.05 -16.70 9.49
N THR A 71 12.95 -16.73 10.25
CA THR A 71 12.95 -16.34 11.67
C THR A 71 13.07 -17.50 12.64
N ASN A 72 12.96 -18.76 12.17
CA ASN A 72 13.07 -19.94 13.01
C ASN A 72 13.66 -21.14 12.25
N ASP A 73 14.78 -21.68 12.73
CA ASP A 73 15.51 -22.76 12.04
C ASP A 73 14.75 -24.08 11.96
N VAL A 74 13.91 -24.41 12.96
CA VAL A 74 13.08 -25.62 12.94
C VAL A 74 12.01 -25.50 11.86
N LEU A 75 11.35 -24.34 11.80
CA LEU A 75 10.36 -24.05 10.77
C LEU A 75 11.02 -24.03 9.38
N LYS A 76 12.20 -23.41 9.25
CA LYS A 76 13.02 -23.41 8.02
C LYS A 76 13.29 -24.83 7.52
N HIS A 77 13.69 -25.73 8.42
CA HIS A 77 13.97 -27.11 8.08
C HIS A 77 12.73 -27.81 7.51
N TRP A 78 11.58 -27.70 8.18
CA TRP A 78 10.35 -28.34 7.73
C TRP A 78 9.81 -27.77 6.42
N ILE A 79 9.88 -26.45 6.25
CA ILE A 79 9.52 -25.79 4.97
C ILE A 79 10.47 -26.26 3.86
N GLY A 80 11.77 -26.29 4.12
CA GLY A 80 12.78 -26.76 3.17
C GLY A 80 12.57 -28.21 2.75
N SER A 81 12.24 -29.09 3.71
CA SER A 81 11.89 -30.49 3.44
C SER A 81 10.67 -30.59 2.53
N ALA A 82 9.59 -29.86 2.85
CA ALA A 82 8.36 -29.90 2.07
C ALA A 82 8.58 -29.45 0.61
N VAL A 83 9.45 -28.44 0.39
CA VAL A 83 9.85 -28.00 -0.96
C VAL A 83 10.72 -29.03 -1.65
N GLY A 84 11.65 -29.67 -0.93
CA GLY A 84 12.49 -30.75 -1.46
C GLY A 84 11.69 -31.97 -1.91
N ASP A 85 10.67 -32.35 -1.13
CA ASP A 85 9.79 -33.48 -1.42
C ASP A 85 8.85 -33.20 -2.61
N ASN A 86 8.42 -31.95 -2.77
CA ASN A 86 7.55 -31.54 -3.88
C ASN A 86 7.92 -30.16 -4.44
N PRO A 87 8.87 -30.08 -5.39
CA PRO A 87 9.25 -28.81 -6.01
C PRO A 87 8.11 -28.11 -6.78
N LEU A 88 7.09 -28.85 -7.22
CA LEU A 88 5.92 -28.32 -7.93
C LEU A 88 4.87 -27.69 -6.98
N ILE A 89 5.16 -27.59 -5.69
CA ILE A 89 4.26 -27.00 -4.69
C ILE A 89 3.85 -25.57 -5.06
N PHE A 90 4.74 -24.80 -5.68
CA PHE A 90 4.51 -23.40 -6.06
C PHE A 90 3.50 -23.21 -7.22
N ASP A 91 3.15 -24.28 -7.93
CA ASP A 91 2.12 -24.28 -8.97
C ASP A 91 0.78 -24.87 -8.47
N LYS A 92 0.70 -25.29 -7.20
CA LYS A 92 -0.54 -25.75 -6.57
C LYS A 92 -1.42 -24.58 -6.13
N SER A 93 -2.67 -24.87 -5.75
CA SER A 93 -3.60 -23.88 -5.21
C SER A 93 -3.05 -23.22 -3.94
N LEU A 94 -3.52 -22.01 -3.65
CA LEU A 94 -3.13 -21.28 -2.43
C LEU A 94 -3.37 -22.10 -1.16
N ARG A 95 -4.49 -22.83 -1.11
CA ARG A 95 -4.83 -23.75 -0.03
C ARG A 95 -3.74 -24.81 0.18
N THR A 96 -3.35 -25.51 -0.88
CA THR A 96 -2.32 -26.56 -0.80
C THR A 96 -0.97 -25.98 -0.39
N GLN A 97 -0.62 -24.80 -0.90
CA GLN A 97 0.60 -24.10 -0.51
C GLN A 97 0.59 -23.73 0.98
N ILE A 98 -0.49 -23.16 1.52
CA ILE A 98 -0.56 -22.80 2.95
C ILE A 98 -0.44 -24.04 3.82
N ILE A 99 -1.17 -25.11 3.48
CA ILE A 99 -1.15 -26.34 4.27
C ILE A 99 0.27 -26.92 4.31
N THR A 100 0.87 -27.12 3.14
CA THR A 100 2.16 -27.81 2.99
C THR A 100 3.34 -26.97 3.48
N LEU A 101 3.30 -25.65 3.28
CA LEU A 101 4.44 -24.75 3.55
C LEU A 101 4.31 -23.97 4.86
N ILE A 102 3.15 -23.94 5.51
CA ILE A 102 2.94 -23.15 6.73
C ILE A 102 2.29 -24.00 7.82
N ALA A 103 1.10 -24.56 7.57
CA ALA A 103 0.33 -25.23 8.62
C ALA A 103 1.00 -26.52 9.10
N GLU A 104 1.34 -27.44 8.19
CA GLU A 104 2.00 -28.70 8.52
C GLU A 104 3.38 -28.48 9.16
N PRO A 105 4.28 -27.62 8.62
CA PRO A 105 5.53 -27.26 9.30
C PRO A 105 5.33 -26.73 10.72
N SER A 106 4.32 -25.87 10.93
CA SER A 106 4.02 -25.32 12.27
C SER A 106 3.54 -26.42 13.22
N GLN A 107 2.69 -27.33 12.76
CA GLN A 107 2.22 -28.47 13.56
C GLN A 107 3.36 -29.43 13.92
N ARG A 108 4.29 -29.68 12.99
CA ARG A 108 5.50 -30.48 13.28
C ARG A 108 6.37 -29.82 14.33
N CYS A 109 6.57 -28.50 14.26
CA CYS A 109 7.29 -27.75 15.31
C CYS A 109 6.62 -27.96 16.67
N LYS A 110 5.29 -27.84 16.75
CA LYS A 110 4.53 -28.07 17.98
C LYS A 110 4.71 -29.50 18.50
N GLY A 111 4.68 -30.50 17.63
CA GLY A 111 4.92 -31.90 17.99
C GLY A 111 6.32 -32.18 18.56
N MET A 112 7.31 -31.36 18.21
CA MET A 112 8.66 -31.40 18.75
C MET A 112 8.84 -30.62 20.06
N GLY A 113 7.75 -30.08 20.62
CA GLY A 113 7.78 -29.28 21.85
C GLY A 113 8.15 -27.81 21.64
N VAL A 114 8.18 -27.32 20.39
CA VAL A 114 8.35 -25.88 20.13
C VAL A 114 7.07 -25.16 20.51
N ASP A 115 7.19 -24.18 21.41
CA ASP A 115 6.08 -23.30 21.75
C ASP A 115 5.79 -22.34 20.59
N LEU A 116 4.71 -22.60 19.86
CA LEU A 116 4.30 -21.78 18.73
C LEU A 116 3.94 -20.33 19.11
N THR A 117 3.63 -20.05 20.38
CA THR A 117 3.33 -18.69 20.85
C THR A 117 4.57 -17.79 20.87
N THR A 118 5.75 -18.39 20.87
CA THR A 118 7.03 -17.67 20.79
C THR A 118 7.44 -17.33 19.36
N LEU A 119 6.75 -17.91 18.36
CA LEU A 119 7.05 -17.64 16.96
C LEU A 119 6.51 -16.28 16.53
N PRO A 120 7.24 -15.57 15.64
CA PRO A 120 6.69 -14.37 15.01
C PRO A 120 5.43 -14.72 14.22
N TYR A 121 4.29 -14.19 14.65
CA TYR A 121 2.96 -14.63 14.21
C TYR A 121 2.20 -13.58 13.39
N ALA A 122 2.66 -12.33 13.36
CA ALA A 122 1.99 -11.26 12.62
C ALA A 122 2.28 -11.37 11.11
N ILE A 123 1.23 -11.54 10.31
CA ILE A 123 1.28 -11.58 8.85
C ILE A 123 0.51 -10.38 8.31
N LEU A 124 1.18 -9.52 7.54
CA LEU A 124 0.57 -8.30 6.99
C LEU A 124 0.55 -8.38 5.46
N ILE A 125 -0.63 -8.24 4.86
CA ILE A 125 -0.86 -8.26 3.41
C ILE A 125 -1.47 -6.93 2.98
N ASP A 126 -0.73 -6.08 2.27
CA ASP A 126 -1.16 -4.73 1.90
C ASP A 126 -1.52 -4.65 0.42
N GLY A 127 -2.57 -3.90 0.08
CA GLY A 127 -2.95 -3.60 -1.28
C GLY A 127 -3.57 -4.77 -2.04
N LEU A 128 -4.39 -5.62 -1.40
CA LEU A 128 -5.00 -6.77 -2.09
C LEU A 128 -5.77 -6.37 -3.38
N ASP A 129 -6.34 -5.17 -3.42
CA ASP A 129 -6.96 -4.57 -4.61
C ASP A 129 -6.00 -4.39 -5.80
N GLU A 130 -4.70 -4.32 -5.56
CA GLU A 130 -3.68 -4.24 -6.60
C GLU A 130 -3.35 -5.60 -7.24
N CYS A 131 -3.98 -6.68 -6.77
CA CYS A 131 -3.92 -7.99 -7.40
C CYS A 131 -4.81 -8.05 -8.65
N LEU A 132 -4.28 -8.62 -9.73
CA LEU A 132 -5.02 -8.86 -10.95
C LEU A 132 -6.11 -9.92 -10.74
N GLY A 133 -7.37 -9.48 -10.85
CA GLY A 133 -8.56 -10.32 -10.87
C GLY A 133 -9.20 -10.52 -9.49
N GLU A 134 -10.48 -10.14 -9.38
CA GLU A 134 -11.27 -10.27 -8.16
C GLU A 134 -11.42 -11.73 -7.70
N ASP A 135 -11.48 -12.69 -8.63
CA ASP A 135 -11.51 -14.12 -8.29
C ASP A 135 -10.25 -14.56 -7.52
N ARG A 136 -9.08 -13.98 -7.85
CA ARG A 136 -7.83 -14.27 -7.14
C ARG A 136 -7.80 -13.61 -5.77
N GLN A 137 -8.35 -12.42 -5.65
CA GLN A 137 -8.54 -11.76 -4.34
C GLN A 137 -9.43 -12.63 -3.44
N ALA A 138 -10.57 -13.12 -3.97
CA ALA A 138 -11.48 -14.01 -3.26
C ALA A 138 -10.82 -15.36 -2.90
N GLU A 139 -10.05 -15.96 -3.82
CA GLU A 139 -9.29 -17.19 -3.58
C GLU A 139 -8.33 -17.03 -2.39
N LEU A 140 -7.59 -15.91 -2.33
CA LEU A 140 -6.67 -15.65 -1.22
C LEU A 140 -7.42 -15.46 0.11
N LEU A 141 -8.49 -14.67 0.12
CA LEU A 141 -9.30 -14.45 1.32
C LEU A 141 -9.89 -15.76 1.88
N ALA A 142 -10.39 -16.62 1.01
CA ALA A 142 -10.89 -17.94 1.38
C ALA A 142 -9.76 -18.82 1.95
N ALA A 143 -8.62 -18.90 1.26
CA ALA A 143 -7.48 -19.69 1.68
C ALA A 143 -6.90 -19.24 3.05
N VAL A 144 -6.83 -17.92 3.28
CA VAL A 144 -6.44 -17.35 4.59
C VAL A 144 -7.39 -17.84 5.68
N LYS A 145 -8.70 -17.68 5.49
CA LYS A 145 -9.72 -18.12 6.47
C LYS A 145 -9.63 -19.61 6.76
N GLU A 146 -9.52 -20.42 5.71
CA GLU A 146 -9.61 -21.87 5.82
C GLU A 146 -8.33 -22.52 6.35
N CYS A 147 -7.18 -21.86 6.20
CA CYS A 147 -5.88 -22.51 6.46
C CYS A 147 -5.00 -21.76 7.46
N LEU A 148 -4.92 -20.42 7.40
CA LEU A 148 -4.08 -19.65 8.33
C LEU A 148 -4.79 -19.37 9.66
N LEU A 149 -6.12 -19.30 9.65
CA LEU A 149 -6.95 -19.07 10.83
C LEU A 149 -7.45 -20.38 11.47
N LEU A 150 -6.81 -21.51 11.19
CA LEU A 150 -7.12 -22.78 11.85
C LEU A 150 -6.69 -22.76 13.31
N ASP A 151 -7.41 -23.48 14.16
CA ASP A 151 -7.05 -23.63 15.57
C ASP A 151 -5.73 -24.37 15.72
N GLY A 152 -4.90 -23.91 16.65
CA GLY A 152 -3.55 -24.43 16.88
C GLY A 152 -2.45 -23.76 16.06
N LEU A 153 -2.77 -22.83 15.16
CA LEU A 153 -1.79 -21.93 14.54
C LEU A 153 -1.76 -20.57 15.25
N PRO A 154 -0.57 -19.96 15.46
CA PRO A 154 -0.45 -18.71 16.21
C PRO A 154 -0.80 -17.47 15.38
N PHE A 155 -1.01 -17.60 14.07
CA PHE A 155 -0.98 -16.48 13.15
C PHE A 155 -2.12 -15.48 13.33
N ARG A 156 -1.76 -14.19 13.26
CA ARG A 156 -2.69 -13.07 13.12
C ARG A 156 -2.46 -12.40 11.78
N VAL A 157 -3.51 -12.31 10.98
CA VAL A 157 -3.43 -11.81 9.62
C VAL A 157 -4.08 -10.43 9.54
N PHE A 158 -3.35 -9.46 9.02
CA PHE A 158 -3.83 -8.11 8.75
C PHE A 158 -3.81 -7.88 7.24
N ILE A 159 -5.00 -7.78 6.64
CA ILE A 159 -5.18 -7.45 5.22
C ILE A 159 -5.66 -6.00 5.09
N ALA A 160 -4.99 -5.21 4.24
CA ALA A 160 -5.49 -3.91 3.80
C ALA A 160 -5.80 -3.92 2.31
N SER A 161 -6.92 -3.30 1.94
CA SER A 161 -7.41 -3.28 0.56
C SER A 161 -8.36 -2.12 0.31
N ARG A 162 -8.61 -1.77 -0.95
CA ARG A 162 -9.85 -1.07 -1.32
C ARG A 162 -11.06 -2.00 -1.12
N PRO A 163 -12.25 -1.43 -0.89
CA PRO A 163 -13.48 -2.19 -0.84
C PRO A 163 -13.96 -2.55 -2.26
N GLU A 164 -13.15 -3.31 -3.00
CA GLU A 164 -13.57 -3.91 -4.29
C GLU A 164 -14.57 -5.05 -4.06
N TRP A 165 -15.21 -5.55 -5.12
CA TRP A 165 -16.36 -6.43 -4.98
C TRP A 165 -16.05 -7.71 -4.17
N ALA A 166 -14.91 -8.36 -4.42
CA ALA A 166 -14.48 -9.55 -3.68
C ALA A 166 -14.26 -9.28 -2.17
N ILE A 167 -13.68 -8.14 -1.82
CA ILE A 167 -13.42 -7.75 -0.43
C ILE A 167 -14.73 -7.38 0.27
N ARG A 168 -15.57 -6.59 -0.40
CA ARG A 168 -16.86 -6.15 0.14
C ARG A 168 -17.78 -7.33 0.40
N THR A 169 -18.02 -8.18 -0.59
CA THR A 169 -18.91 -9.33 -0.47
C THR A 169 -18.44 -10.34 0.59
N ALA A 170 -17.13 -10.43 0.83
CA ALA A 170 -16.60 -11.26 1.91
C ALA A 170 -16.87 -10.68 3.31
N LEU A 171 -16.80 -9.35 3.48
CA LEU A 171 -16.82 -8.68 4.78
C LEU A 171 -18.20 -8.12 5.20
N GLU A 172 -19.03 -7.72 4.23
CA GLU A 172 -20.37 -7.15 4.47
C GLU A 172 -21.29 -8.16 5.18
N PRO A 173 -22.40 -7.71 5.80
CA PRO A 173 -23.35 -8.59 6.45
C PRO A 173 -23.81 -9.74 5.54
N GLY A 174 -23.64 -10.98 6.01
CA GLY A 174 -23.91 -12.20 5.23
C GLY A 174 -22.69 -12.77 4.50
N GLY A 175 -21.60 -12.01 4.39
CA GLY A 175 -20.33 -12.45 3.84
C GLY A 175 -19.61 -13.48 4.70
N TYR A 176 -18.81 -14.33 4.06
CA TYR A 176 -18.14 -15.47 4.73
C TYR A 176 -17.03 -15.04 5.71
N LEU A 177 -16.54 -13.80 5.67
CA LEU A 177 -15.59 -13.23 6.64
C LEU A 177 -16.22 -12.32 7.68
N CYS A 178 -17.49 -11.92 7.53
CA CYS A 178 -18.14 -10.94 8.40
C CYS A 178 -17.99 -11.25 9.91
N LYS A 179 -18.14 -12.53 10.31
CA LYS A 179 -17.97 -12.96 11.71
C LYS A 179 -16.50 -13.20 12.10
N ALA A 180 -15.67 -13.63 11.15
CA ALA A 180 -14.28 -14.02 11.40
C ALA A 180 -13.32 -12.82 11.47
N ALA A 181 -13.62 -11.75 10.73
CA ALA A 181 -12.77 -10.58 10.63
C ALA A 181 -13.14 -9.48 11.64
N TYR A 182 -12.12 -8.78 12.12
CA TYR A 182 -12.25 -7.44 12.70
C TYR A 182 -12.14 -6.43 11.55
N HIS A 183 -13.27 -5.87 11.12
CA HIS A 183 -13.32 -4.97 9.96
C HIS A 183 -13.18 -3.51 10.40
N ILE A 184 -12.10 -2.86 9.98
CA ILE A 184 -11.90 -1.42 10.11
C ILE A 184 -12.19 -0.78 8.74
N GLN A 185 -13.16 0.12 8.71
CA GLN A 185 -13.43 0.95 7.54
C GLN A 185 -12.81 2.32 7.77
N LEU A 186 -11.76 2.64 7.02
CA LEU A 186 -11.31 4.02 6.84
C LEU A 186 -12.34 4.69 5.93
N SER A 187 -13.44 5.14 6.54
CA SER A 187 -14.58 5.71 5.83
C SER A 187 -14.26 7.11 5.32
N ASP A 188 -14.89 7.48 4.21
CA ASP A 188 -14.92 8.87 3.75
C ASP A 188 -15.75 9.78 4.69
N GLN A 189 -16.50 9.18 5.62
CA GLN A 189 -17.29 9.88 6.64
C GLN A 189 -16.46 10.29 7.86
N TYR A 190 -15.29 9.66 8.07
CA TYR A 190 -14.35 10.12 9.09
C TYR A 190 -13.74 11.44 8.63
N ASN A 191 -13.96 12.50 9.41
CA ASN A 191 -13.38 13.80 9.11
C ASN A 191 -11.86 13.81 9.38
N ALA A 192 -11.09 13.32 8.41
CA ALA A 192 -9.63 13.32 8.44
C ALA A 192 -9.01 14.73 8.35
N SER A 193 -9.81 15.80 8.26
CA SER A 193 -9.30 17.17 8.10
C SER A 193 -8.36 17.59 9.22
N ALA A 194 -8.61 17.17 10.47
CA ALA A 194 -7.73 17.47 11.59
C ALA A 194 -6.36 16.80 11.43
N ASP A 195 -6.35 15.52 11.05
CA ASP A 195 -5.11 14.77 10.84
C ASP A 195 -4.33 15.26 9.61
N LEU A 196 -5.04 15.65 8.54
CA LEU A 196 -4.47 16.25 7.35
C LEU A 196 -3.77 17.59 7.65
N ARG A 197 -4.44 18.48 8.41
CA ARG A 197 -3.86 19.76 8.85
C ARG A 197 -2.65 19.52 9.75
N ARG A 198 -2.73 18.54 10.65
CA ARG A 198 -1.61 18.16 11.52
C ARG A 198 -0.42 17.60 10.74
N TYR A 199 -0.69 16.74 9.74
CA TYR A 199 0.32 16.20 8.84
C TYR A 199 1.04 17.34 8.11
N LEU A 200 0.27 18.24 7.47
CA LEU A 200 0.83 19.34 6.69
C LEU A 200 1.65 20.30 7.55
N ARG A 201 1.12 20.70 8.71
CA ARG A 201 1.81 21.60 9.64
C ARG A 201 3.18 21.03 10.03
N ARG A 202 3.24 19.79 10.50
CA ARG A 202 4.51 19.14 10.88
C ARG A 202 5.51 19.15 9.74
N ARG A 203 5.05 18.79 8.54
CA ARG A 203 5.89 18.78 7.34
C ARG A 203 6.41 20.17 6.96
N PHE A 204 5.62 21.22 7.21
CA PHE A 204 6.03 22.59 6.92
C PHE A 204 6.96 23.15 8.00
N GLU A 205 6.75 22.79 9.27
CA GLU A 205 7.68 23.04 10.36
C GLU A 205 9.06 22.43 10.06
N ASP A 206 9.11 21.17 9.58
CA ASP A 206 10.35 20.50 9.19
C ASP A 206 11.10 21.26 8.07
N ILE A 207 10.38 21.81 7.08
CA ILE A 207 10.98 22.65 6.03
C ILE A 207 11.51 23.94 6.64
N GLY A 208 10.73 24.59 7.52
CA GLY A 208 11.10 25.85 8.15
C GLY A 208 12.41 25.73 8.93
N LEU A 209 12.61 24.60 9.63
CA LEU A 209 13.88 24.27 10.28
C LEU A 209 15.04 24.13 9.29
N CYS A 210 14.80 23.55 8.11
CA CYS A 210 15.83 23.39 7.08
C CYS A 210 16.24 24.71 6.42
N ILE A 211 15.28 25.62 6.20
CA ILE A 211 15.53 26.90 5.52
C ILE A 211 15.83 28.06 6.49
N GLY A 212 15.67 27.84 7.79
CA GLY A 212 15.89 28.86 8.83
C GLY A 212 14.80 29.93 8.91
N ASP A 213 13.60 29.63 8.42
CA ASP A 213 12.46 30.54 8.43
C ASP A 213 11.25 29.78 8.98
N SER A 214 10.76 30.15 10.17
CA SER A 214 9.58 29.53 10.78
C SER A 214 8.26 30.16 10.35
N GLU A 215 8.30 31.33 9.70
CA GLU A 215 7.12 32.12 9.32
C GLU A 215 6.80 32.02 7.81
N TRP A 216 7.51 31.17 7.08
CA TRP A 216 7.36 30.98 5.63
C TRP A 216 5.97 30.48 5.18
N PHE A 217 5.13 30.03 6.12
CA PHE A 217 3.75 29.61 5.88
C PHE A 217 2.82 30.17 6.97
N SER A 218 1.56 30.37 6.62
CA SER A 218 0.52 30.85 7.53
C SER A 218 -0.47 29.74 7.93
N GLN A 219 -1.24 30.00 8.98
CA GLN A 219 -2.38 29.15 9.36
C GLN A 219 -3.41 29.04 8.23
N GLY A 220 -3.63 30.12 7.47
CA GLY A 220 -4.55 30.14 6.34
C GLY A 220 -4.12 29.22 5.19
N ASP A 221 -2.82 29.06 4.97
CA ASP A 221 -2.29 28.14 3.95
C ASP A 221 -2.59 26.68 4.32
N ILE A 222 -2.44 26.33 5.60
CA ILE A 222 -2.77 25.00 6.12
C ILE A 222 -4.26 24.71 5.97
N GLU A 223 -5.11 25.68 6.26
CA GLU A 223 -6.57 25.54 6.16
C GLU A 223 -7.01 25.39 4.70
N THR A 224 -6.48 26.22 3.81
CA THR A 224 -6.78 26.20 2.37
C THR A 224 -6.41 24.85 1.75
N LEU A 225 -5.18 24.37 1.99
CA LEU A 225 -4.73 23.07 1.48
C LEU A 225 -5.49 21.91 2.14
N GLY A 226 -5.77 22.01 3.44
CA GLY A 226 -6.53 21.00 4.17
C GLY A 226 -7.97 20.84 3.66
N GLN A 227 -8.64 21.94 3.34
CA GLN A 227 -9.97 21.93 2.71
C GLN A 227 -9.90 21.36 1.29
N ALA A 228 -8.94 21.82 0.48
CA ALA A 228 -8.76 21.35 -0.89
C ALA A 228 -8.50 19.84 -0.97
N ALA A 229 -7.82 19.27 0.03
CA ALA A 229 -7.56 17.84 0.10
C ALA A 229 -8.83 16.98 0.24
N SER A 230 -9.93 17.54 0.77
CA SER A 230 -11.23 16.85 0.92
C SER A 230 -11.10 15.42 1.49
N GLY A 231 -10.32 15.26 2.55
CA GLY A 231 -10.09 13.97 3.22
C GLY A 231 -8.99 13.09 2.61
N GLN A 232 -8.36 13.50 1.51
CA GLN A 232 -7.43 12.66 0.75
C GLN A 232 -5.97 13.01 1.05
N PHE A 233 -5.26 12.16 1.80
CA PHE A 233 -3.84 12.38 2.14
C PHE A 233 -2.95 12.45 0.90
N ILE A 234 -3.30 11.76 -0.18
CA ILE A 234 -2.55 11.80 -1.43
C ILE A 234 -2.46 13.21 -2.02
N TYR A 235 -3.49 14.04 -1.85
CA TYR A 235 -3.47 15.44 -2.29
C TYR A 235 -2.35 16.21 -1.58
N LEU A 236 -2.34 16.17 -0.24
CA LEU A 236 -1.35 16.88 0.56
C LEU A 236 0.05 16.30 0.41
N ALA A 237 0.18 14.99 0.26
CA ALA A 237 1.47 14.35 0.02
C ALA A 237 2.08 14.80 -1.32
N THR A 238 1.29 14.86 -2.38
CA THR A 238 1.72 15.35 -3.70
C THR A 238 2.06 16.83 -3.67
N ALA A 239 1.19 17.66 -3.06
CA ALA A 239 1.45 19.09 -2.88
C ALA A 239 2.75 19.34 -2.09
N TYR A 240 2.92 18.65 -0.96
CA TYR A 240 4.15 18.73 -0.16
C TYR A 240 5.38 18.30 -0.95
N LYS A 241 5.31 17.20 -1.72
CA LYS A 241 6.43 16.73 -2.55
C LYS A 241 6.82 17.78 -3.59
N TYR A 242 5.83 18.43 -4.22
CA TYR A 242 6.09 19.54 -5.13
C TYR A 242 6.73 20.72 -4.38
N ILE A 243 6.23 21.11 -3.22
CA ILE A 243 6.73 22.26 -2.44
C ILE A 243 8.17 22.02 -1.93
N SER A 244 8.49 20.80 -1.51
CA SER A 244 9.77 20.42 -0.91
C SER A 244 10.89 20.10 -1.91
N GLU A 245 10.70 20.38 -3.19
CA GLU A 245 11.71 20.15 -4.22
C GLU A 245 12.96 21.01 -3.98
N ARG A 246 14.13 20.37 -3.92
CA ARG A 246 15.39 21.00 -3.44
C ARG A 246 15.88 22.19 -4.26
N GLN A 247 15.50 22.28 -5.53
CA GLN A 247 16.01 23.29 -6.46
C GLN A 247 15.15 24.56 -6.53
N ALA A 248 14.07 24.65 -5.73
CA ALA A 248 13.14 25.77 -5.77
C ALA A 248 12.83 26.30 -4.36
N SER A 249 12.41 27.56 -4.29
CA SER A 249 11.94 28.15 -3.03
C SER A 249 10.64 27.50 -2.57
N PRO A 250 10.58 26.91 -1.35
CA PRO A 250 9.34 26.34 -0.82
C PRO A 250 8.22 27.37 -0.71
N ALA A 251 8.55 28.61 -0.33
CA ALA A 251 7.58 29.70 -0.21
C ALA A 251 6.96 30.08 -1.56
N GLU A 252 7.75 30.12 -2.64
CA GLU A 252 7.23 30.38 -3.99
C GLU A 252 6.35 29.24 -4.48
N ARG A 253 6.77 27.99 -4.27
CA ARG A 253 5.97 26.82 -4.65
C ARG A 253 4.68 26.71 -3.85
N LEU A 254 4.71 27.06 -2.57
CA LEU A 254 3.49 27.13 -1.75
C LEU A 254 2.50 28.12 -2.36
N LYS A 255 2.94 29.34 -2.69
CA LYS A 255 2.10 30.34 -3.38
C LYS A 255 1.50 29.79 -4.67
N ILE A 256 2.31 29.11 -5.49
CA ILE A 256 1.85 28.48 -6.73
C ILE A 256 0.77 27.43 -6.45
N VAL A 257 1.00 26.50 -5.51
CA VAL A 257 0.05 25.43 -5.18
C VAL A 257 -1.28 26.00 -4.65
N LEU A 258 -1.23 27.08 -3.85
CA LEU A 258 -2.44 27.77 -3.38
C LEU A 258 -3.25 28.38 -4.53
N THR A 259 -2.62 28.81 -5.64
CA THR A 259 -3.38 29.24 -6.83
C THR A 259 -4.14 28.10 -7.51
N TRP A 260 -3.75 26.84 -7.25
CA TRP A 260 -4.39 25.66 -7.82
C TRP A 260 -5.57 25.16 -6.99
N THR A 261 -5.78 25.66 -5.76
CA THR A 261 -6.92 25.25 -4.95
C THR A 261 -8.21 25.88 -5.48
N PRO A 262 -9.32 25.12 -5.59
CA PRO A 262 -10.63 25.68 -5.93
C PRO A 262 -11.08 26.69 -4.87
N ARG A 263 -11.81 27.73 -5.27
CA ARG A 263 -12.56 28.57 -4.32
C ARG A 263 -13.80 27.78 -3.85
N GLU A 264 -14.24 28.01 -2.61
CA GLU A 264 -15.36 27.28 -2.00
C GLU A 264 -16.57 27.17 -2.95
N GLY A 265 -17.11 25.96 -3.10
CA GLY A 265 -18.32 25.68 -3.89
C GLY A 265 -18.12 25.26 -5.37
N GLN A 266 -16.89 25.11 -5.86
CA GLN A 266 -16.63 24.78 -7.28
C GLN A 266 -16.36 23.30 -7.60
N ALA A 267 -16.19 22.41 -6.62
CA ALA A 267 -15.93 20.99 -6.90
C ALA A 267 -17.25 20.26 -7.23
N ILE A 268 -17.57 20.14 -8.52
CA ILE A 268 -18.80 19.50 -9.01
C ILE A 268 -18.58 18.00 -9.22
N ARG A 269 -17.31 17.57 -9.43
CA ARG A 269 -16.96 16.18 -9.77
C ARG A 269 -16.11 15.50 -8.70
N PRO A 270 -16.28 14.18 -8.48
CA PRO A 270 -15.34 13.39 -7.69
C PRO A 270 -13.92 13.55 -8.25
N PHE A 271 -12.94 13.84 -7.38
CA PHE A 271 -11.52 14.01 -7.70
C PHE A 271 -11.09 15.26 -8.48
N GLU A 272 -11.99 16.21 -8.77
CA GLU A 272 -11.65 17.42 -9.54
C GLU A 272 -10.45 18.20 -8.96
N THR A 273 -10.39 18.31 -7.64
CA THR A 273 -9.28 18.98 -6.95
C THR A 273 -7.95 18.22 -7.13
N LEU A 274 -7.98 16.89 -7.12
CA LEU A 274 -6.80 16.06 -7.42
C LEU A 274 -6.37 16.19 -8.88
N ASP A 275 -7.32 16.10 -9.81
CA ASP A 275 -7.03 16.23 -11.23
C ASP A 275 -6.38 17.58 -11.54
N ARG A 276 -6.88 18.66 -10.92
CA ARG A 276 -6.29 19.99 -11.03
C ARG A 276 -4.87 20.04 -10.46
N LEU A 277 -4.63 19.43 -9.29
CA LEU A 277 -3.28 19.35 -8.71
C LEU A 277 -2.32 18.60 -9.65
N TYR A 278 -2.67 17.39 -10.09
CA TYR A 278 -1.82 16.62 -10.99
C TYR A 278 -1.58 17.33 -12.32
N THR A 279 -2.63 17.88 -12.93
CA THR A 279 -2.53 18.63 -14.19
C THR A 279 -1.57 19.80 -14.05
N ASN A 280 -1.69 20.59 -13.00
CA ASN A 280 -0.82 21.75 -12.81
C ASN A 280 0.62 21.37 -12.47
N VAL A 281 0.84 20.29 -11.70
CA VAL A 281 2.20 19.75 -11.47
C VAL A 281 2.83 19.31 -12.79
N LEU A 282 2.08 18.61 -13.65
CA LEU A 282 2.55 18.16 -14.96
C LEU A 282 2.81 19.34 -15.91
N LEU A 283 1.94 20.35 -15.92
CA LEU A 283 2.15 21.57 -16.71
C LEU A 283 3.37 22.36 -16.23
N ALA A 284 3.58 22.48 -14.91
CA ALA A 284 4.77 23.12 -14.36
C ALA A 284 6.05 22.36 -14.78
N ALA A 285 6.02 21.03 -14.72
CA ALA A 285 7.14 20.19 -15.19
C ALA A 285 7.39 20.34 -16.70
N LYS A 286 6.32 20.39 -17.51
CA LYS A 286 6.40 20.64 -18.95
C LYS A 286 7.08 21.98 -19.25
N ASN A 287 6.57 23.06 -18.64
CA ASN A 287 7.08 24.40 -18.87
C ASN A 287 8.55 24.53 -18.45
N ALA A 288 8.93 23.92 -17.31
CA ALA A 288 10.32 23.89 -16.86
C ALA A 288 11.23 23.10 -17.83
N TYR A 289 10.74 22.00 -18.40
CA TYR A 289 11.47 21.21 -19.39
C TYR A 289 11.66 21.97 -20.70
N GLU A 290 10.61 22.60 -21.23
CA GLU A 290 10.64 23.35 -22.49
C GLU A 290 11.42 24.67 -22.40
N ALA A 291 11.52 25.26 -21.21
CA ALA A 291 12.31 26.47 -20.95
C ALA A 291 13.83 26.25 -21.06
N VAL A 292 14.31 25.01 -21.08
CA VAL A 292 15.73 24.72 -21.35
C VAL A 292 15.95 24.80 -22.86
N ASP A 293 16.80 25.72 -23.33
CA ASP A 293 17.04 25.99 -24.76
C ASP A 293 17.30 24.72 -25.61
N SER A 294 17.94 23.70 -25.05
CA SER A 294 18.19 22.42 -25.73
C SER A 294 16.95 21.53 -25.96
N HIS A 295 15.77 21.97 -25.49
CA HIS A 295 14.53 21.19 -25.46
C HIS A 295 13.35 21.88 -26.14
N HIS A 296 13.54 23.09 -26.71
CA HIS A 296 12.47 23.85 -27.37
C HIS A 296 11.78 23.09 -28.53
N GLU A 297 12.45 22.10 -29.14
CA GLU A 297 11.89 21.23 -30.20
C GLU A 297 11.52 19.81 -29.72
N ARG A 298 11.73 19.48 -28.44
CA ARG A 298 11.44 18.14 -27.90
C ARG A 298 10.05 18.09 -27.28
N ASP A 299 9.19 17.23 -27.83
CA ASP A 299 7.84 17.04 -27.32
C ASP A 299 7.86 16.35 -25.93
N PHE A 300 7.56 17.14 -24.89
CA PHE A 300 7.43 16.66 -23.51
C PHE A 300 6.39 15.54 -23.37
N LEU A 301 5.29 15.59 -24.12
CA LEU A 301 4.27 14.54 -24.09
C LEU A 301 4.78 13.24 -24.69
N LEU A 302 5.66 13.33 -25.70
CA LEU A 302 6.29 12.16 -26.29
C LEU A 302 7.27 11.51 -25.30
N LEU A 303 8.04 12.31 -24.55
CA LEU A 303 8.89 11.82 -23.47
C LEU A 303 8.09 11.19 -22.33
N LEU A 304 7.00 11.83 -21.91
CA LEU A 304 6.12 11.29 -20.88
C LEU A 304 5.49 9.96 -21.33
N ARG A 305 5.08 9.86 -22.60
CA ARG A 305 4.56 8.62 -23.20
C ARG A 305 5.63 7.53 -23.27
N VAL A 306 6.86 7.85 -23.66
CA VAL A 306 7.98 6.91 -23.70
C VAL A 306 8.32 6.41 -22.30
N TYR A 307 8.38 7.31 -21.31
CA TYR A 307 8.60 6.96 -19.91
C TYR A 307 7.49 6.04 -19.40
N HIS A 308 6.22 6.39 -19.65
CA HIS A 308 5.08 5.55 -19.25
C HIS A 308 5.09 4.18 -19.95
N ALA A 309 5.44 4.12 -21.24
CA ALA A 309 5.59 2.86 -21.99
C ALA A 309 6.74 2.00 -21.45
N GLY A 310 7.86 2.62 -21.05
CA GLY A 310 9.00 1.94 -20.42
C GLY A 310 8.66 1.39 -19.03
N VAL A 311 7.88 2.13 -18.23
CA VAL A 311 7.41 1.71 -16.90
C VAL A 311 6.32 0.62 -16.98
N THR A 312 5.50 0.62 -18.03
CA THR A 312 4.42 -0.38 -18.25
C THR A 312 4.84 -1.56 -19.14
N GLY A 313 6.09 -1.63 -19.60
CA GLY A 313 6.60 -2.72 -20.44
C GLY A 313 6.05 -2.74 -21.87
N LEU A 314 5.43 -1.66 -22.34
CA LEU A 314 4.93 -1.53 -23.71
C LEU A 314 6.11 -1.27 -24.68
N ARG A 315 6.59 -2.33 -25.33
CA ARG A 315 7.51 -2.22 -26.48
C ARG A 315 6.81 -1.50 -27.63
N LEU A 316 7.12 -0.22 -27.83
CA LEU A 316 6.81 0.50 -29.06
C LEU A 316 7.55 -0.17 -30.23
N LYS A 317 6.82 -0.98 -31.04
CA LYS A 317 7.31 -1.44 -32.34
C LYS A 317 7.42 -0.21 -33.25
N CYS A 318 8.61 0.36 -33.33
CA CYS A 318 8.94 1.35 -34.34
C CYS A 318 8.90 0.63 -35.70
N ARG A 319 7.87 0.92 -36.52
CA ARG A 319 7.88 0.51 -37.94
C ARG A 319 9.00 1.29 -38.61
N LYS A 320 10.05 0.59 -39.03
CA LYS A 320 11.00 1.14 -40.00
C LYS A 320 10.24 1.38 -41.31
N THR A 321 10.04 2.65 -41.65
CA THR A 321 9.72 3.05 -43.01
C THR A 321 11.00 2.88 -43.81
N THR A 322 11.08 1.79 -44.58
CA THR A 322 12.15 1.62 -45.58
C THR A 322 11.84 2.58 -46.72
N ILE A 323 12.68 3.59 -46.90
CA ILE A 323 12.78 4.34 -48.14
C ILE A 323 13.83 3.63 -48.98
N THR A 324 13.38 2.96 -50.03
CA THR A 324 13.98 2.83 -51.37
C THR A 324 12.90 2.29 -52.29
#